data_AF-A0A124R7N2-F1
#
_entry.id   AF-A0A124R7N2-F1
#
_cell.length_a   1.000
_cell.length_b   1.000
_cell.length_c   1.000
_cell.angle_alpha   90.00
_cell.angle_beta   90.00
_cell.angle_gamma   90.00
#
_symmetry.space_group_name_H-M   'P 1'
#
loop_
_entity.id
_entity.type
_entity.pdbx_description
1 polymer ?
#
loop_
_entity_poly.entity_id
_entity_poly.type
_entity_poly.pdbx_seq_one_letter_code
_entity_poly.pdbx_strand_id
1 'polypeptide(L)' 'MDMPTTASALLSDIKTQRGLSEVAIARRLKISQPTVNRILRGKSDCKSSTFVAIQAWWHELAQQKEIA' A
#
# COMPACT_ATOMS: atom_id res chain seq x y z
N MET A 1 -1.25 3.15 -16.06
CA MET A 1 -0.35 3.72 -15.04
C MET A 1 0.67 2.64 -14.74
N ASP A 2 1.96 2.90 -14.90
CA ASP A 2 2.97 1.89 -14.57
C ASP A 2 2.98 1.62 -13.07
N MET A 3 3.08 0.34 -12.68
CA MET A 3 3.06 -0.05 -11.27
C MET A 3 4.34 0.44 -10.59
N PRO A 4 4.25 1.16 -9.46
CA PRO A 4 5.42 1.48 -8.65
C PRO A 4 6.13 0.21 -8.16
N THR A 5 7.46 0.19 -8.24
CA THR A 5 8.27 -0.99 -7.92
C THR A 5 8.58 -1.15 -6.43
N THR A 6 8.31 -0.13 -5.61
CA THR A 6 8.65 -0.11 -4.18
C THR A 6 7.40 -0.12 -3.30
N ALA A 7 7.50 -0.78 -2.15
CA ALA A 7 6.42 -0.87 -1.16
C ALA A 7 5.96 0.53 -0.71
N SER A 8 6.90 1.47 -0.55
CA SER A 8 6.64 2.85 -0.15
C SER A 8 5.82 3.61 -1.18
N ALA A 9 6.17 3.47 -2.46
CA ALA A 9 5.46 4.14 -3.55
C ALA A 9 4.04 3.56 -3.73
N LEU A 10 3.89 2.23 -3.70
CA LEU A 10 2.57 1.59 -3.73
C LEU A 10 1.67 2.06 -2.59
N LEU A 11 2.19 2.05 -1.36
CA LEU A 11 1.44 2.52 -0.18
C LEU A 11 1.09 4.00 -0.24
N SER A 12 2.01 4.84 -0.72
CA SER A 12 1.77 6.28 -0.86
C SER A 12 0.67 6.54 -1.89
N ASP A 13 0.65 5.79 -2.99
CA ASP A 13 -0.36 5.92 -4.03
C ASP A 13 -1.74 5.46 -3.51
N ILE A 14 -1.81 4.28 -2.87
CA ILE A 14 -3.04 3.80 -2.20
C ILE A 14 -3.57 4.85 -1.22
N LYS A 15 -2.68 5.41 -0.39
CA LYS A 15 -3.04 6.42 0.61
C LYS A 15 -3.62 7.67 -0.04
N THR A 16 -3.01 8.13 -1.12
CA THR A 16 -3.41 9.34 -1.85
C THR A 16 -4.74 9.15 -2.58
N GLN A 17 -4.90 8.02 -3.28
CA GLN A 17 -6.11 7.72 -4.06
C GLN A 17 -7.36 7.55 -3.22
N ARG A 18 -7.21 7.05 -1.99
CA ARG A 18 -8.34 6.70 -1.11
C ARG A 18 -8.49 7.62 0.11
N GLY A 19 -7.57 8.57 0.32
CA GLY A 19 -7.58 9.46 1.49
C GLY A 19 -7.48 8.70 2.82
N LEU A 20 -6.79 7.55 2.84
CA LEU A 20 -6.76 6.66 4.01
C LEU A 20 -5.78 7.13 5.09
N SER A 21 -6.13 6.85 6.34
CA SER A 21 -5.18 6.95 7.46
C SER A 21 -4.28 5.71 7.53
N GLU A 22 -3.10 5.86 8.12
CA GLU A 22 -2.15 4.75 8.30
C GLU A 22 -2.72 3.62 9.17
N VAL A 23 -3.64 3.95 10.08
CA VAL A 23 -4.38 2.95 10.88
C VAL A 23 -5.32 2.14 10.00
N ALA A 24 -6.03 2.77 9.05
CA ALA A 24 -6.92 2.07 8.13
C ALA A 24 -6.12 1.12 7.21
N ILE A 25 -4.98 1.59 6.71
CA ILE A 25 -4.06 0.78 5.90
C ILE A 25 -3.54 -0.41 6.72
N ALA A 26 -3.09 -0.18 7.96
CA ALA A 26 -2.59 -1.23 8.85
C ALA A 26 -3.64 -2.33 9.08
N ARG A 27 -4.90 -1.94 9.31
CA ARG A 27 -6.02 -2.89 9.47
C ARG A 27 -6.27 -3.69 8.19
N ARG A 28 -6.30 -3.05 7.02
CA ARG A 28 -6.52 -3.73 5.73
C ARG A 28 -5.42 -4.76 5.44
N LEU A 29 -4.16 -4.37 5.66
CA LEU A 29 -2.99 -5.20 5.39
C LEU A 29 -2.65 -6.19 6.53
N LYS A 30 -3.41 -6.17 7.64
CA LYS A 30 -3.15 -6.98 8.85
C LYS A 30 -1.71 -6.84 9.38
N ILE A 31 -1.18 -5.62 9.34
CA ILE A 31 0.13 -5.26 9.90
C ILE A 31 -0.02 -4.16 10.94
N SER A 32 1.04 -3.86 11.68
CA SER A 32 1.02 -2.78 12.67
C SER A 32 1.15 -1.41 12.01
N GLN A 33 0.48 -0.38 12.56
CA GLN A 33 0.63 1.01 12.10
C GLN A 33 2.10 1.49 12.09
N PRO A 34 2.96 1.16 13.08
CA PRO A 34 4.39 1.49 12.99
C PRO A 34 5.09 0.90 11.77
N THR A 35 4.64 -0.27 11.29
CA THR A 35 5.18 -0.88 10.06
C THR A 35 4.75 -0.10 8.82
N VAL A 36 3.48 0.30 8.74
CA VAL A 36 3.00 1.21 7.69
C VAL A 36 3.79 2.52 7.68
N ASN A 37 3.98 3.15 8.84
CA ASN A 37 4.74 4.39 8.97
C ASN A 37 6.20 4.25 8.52
N ARG A 38 6.86 3.12 8.85
CA ARG A 38 8.24 2.85 8.38
C ARG A 38 8.30 2.72 6.87
N ILE A 39 7.37 1.98 6.26
CA ILE A 39 7.32 1.80 4.82
C ILE A 39 7.06 3.14 4.12
N LEU A 40 6.09 3.93 4.58
CA LEU A 40 5.79 5.26 4.02
C LEU A 40 6.98 6.24 4.11
N ARG A 41 7.87 6.06 5.11
CA ARG A 41 9.12 6.82 5.24
C ARG A 41 10.28 6.26 4.40
N GLY A 42 10.01 5.32 3.49
CA GLY A 42 11.02 4.74 2.60
C GLY A 42 11.84 3.60 3.20
N LYS A 43 11.58 3.19 4.45
CA LYS A 43 12.19 1.99 5.05
C LYS A 43 11.34 0.77 4.67
N SER A 44 11.48 0.33 3.44
CA SER A 44 10.68 -0.75 2.83
C SER A 44 11.18 -2.16 3.12
N ASP A 45 12.03 -2.36 4.14
CA ASP A 45 12.40 -3.68 4.66
C ASP A 45 11.18 -4.29 5.38
N CYS A 46 10.20 -4.65 4.57
CA CYS A 46 8.99 -5.35 4.97
C CYS A 46 9.09 -6.77 4.45
N LYS A 47 8.46 -7.71 5.17
CA LYS A 47 8.44 -9.11 4.77
C LYS A 47 7.90 -9.23 3.35
N SER A 48 8.39 -10.17 2.56
CA SER A 48 7.93 -10.39 1.18
C SER A 48 6.42 -10.56 1.09
N SER A 49 5.79 -11.22 2.08
CA SER A 49 4.34 -11.35 2.18
C SER A 49 3.60 -10.02 2.35
N THR A 50 4.20 -9.05 3.05
CA THR A 50 3.66 -7.70 3.19
C THR A 50 3.75 -6.95 1.85
N PHE A 51 4.86 -7.07 1.15
CA PHE A 51 5.03 -6.45 -0.18
C PHE A 51 4.01 -7.00 -1.18
N VAL A 52 3.85 -8.32 -1.26
CA VAL A 52 2.85 -8.97 -2.14
C VAL A 52 1.43 -8.53 -1.78
N ALA A 53 1.09 -8.41 -0.49
CA ALA A 53 -0.23 -7.91 -0.07
C ALA A 53 -0.48 -6.45 -0.50
N ILE A 54 0.55 -5.61 -0.44
CA ILE A 54 0.47 -4.22 -0.92
C ILE A 54 0.28 -4.17 -2.43
N GLN A 55 1.03 -4.98 -3.19
CA GLN A 55 0.89 -5.08 -4.65
C GLN A 55 -0.51 -5.56 -5.05
N ALA A 56 -1.00 -6.63 -4.43
CA ALA A 56 -2.33 -7.17 -4.68
C ALA A 56 -3.40 -6.09 -4.44
N TRP A 57 -3.32 -5.39 -3.30
CA TRP A 57 -4.27 -4.32 -3.01
C TRP A 57 -4.18 -3.16 -4.01
N TRP A 58 -2.98 -2.76 -4.43
CA TRP A 58 -2.82 -1.73 -5.45
C TRP A 58 -3.50 -2.13 -6.78
N HIS A 59 -3.30 -3.38 -7.22
CA HIS A 59 -3.97 -3.90 -8.43
C HIS A 59 -5.49 -3.92 -8.30
N GLU A 60 -6.04 -4.35 -7.15
CA GLU A 60 -7.49 -4.31 -6.89
C GLU A 60 -8.06 -2.89 -7.06
N LEU A 61 -7.31 -1.87 -6.62
CA LEU A 61 -7.73 -0.47 -6.73
C LEU A 61 -7.60 0.06 -8.17
N ALA A 62 -6.53 -0.31 -8.87
CA ALA A 62 -6.33 0.05 -10.27
C ALA A 62 -7.47 -0.49 -11.14
N GLN A 63 -7.85 -1.76 -10.96
CA GLN A 63 -8.97 -2.39 -11.68
C GLN A 63 -10.31 -1.72 -11.37
N GLN A 64 -10.56 -1.32 -10.11
CA GLN A 64 -11.78 -0.59 -9.75
C GLN A 64 -11.91 0.77 -10.43
N LYS A 65 -10.77 1.40 -10.80
CA LYS A 65 -10.76 2.69 -11.48
C LYS A 65 -11.01 2.57 -12.98
N GLU A 66 -10.72 1.42 -13.59
CA GLU A 66 -10.97 1.17 -15.02
C GLU A 66 -12.44 0.81 -15.32
N ILE A 67 -13.19 0.41 -14.29
CA ILE A 67 -14.60 -0.02 -14.42
C ILE A 67 -15.58 1.12 -14.08
N ALA A 68 -15.12 2.21 -13.47
CA ALA A 68 -15.92 3.36 -13.05
C ALA A 68 -15.78 4.56 -14.00
#